data_AF-A0A1G7S6G1-F1
#
_entry.id   AF-A0A1G7S6G1-F1
#
_cell.length_a   1.000
_cell.length_b   1.000
_cell.length_c   1.000
_cell.angle_alpha   90.00
_cell.angle_beta   90.00
_cell.angle_gamma   90.00
#
_symmetry.space_group_name_H-M   'P 1'
#
loop_
_entity.id
_entity.type
_entity.pdbx_description
1 polymer ?
#
loop_
_entity_poly.entity_id
_entity_poly.type
_entity_poly.pdbx_seq_one_letter_code
_entity_poly.pdbx_strand_id
1 'polypeptide(L)'
;MGIAVDELCELAEQKAGDTLLFGGVSIAQTGDLPVDTDYRTTAAITDVGTRTMRDGSTLDSVVVLVSILGPDDSERGSVTSTYLFKRGTA
;
A
#
# COMPACT_ATOMS: atom_id res chain seq x y z
N MET A 1 -8.84 -0.30 8.82
CA MET A 1 -8.90 -0.14 7.35
C MET A 1 -7.48 0.08 6.85
N GLY A 2 -7.01 -0.79 5.96
CA GLY A 2 -5.61 -0.83 5.54
C GLY A 2 -4.80 -1.90 6.27
N ILE A 3 -3.64 -2.21 5.70
CA ILE A 3 -2.61 -3.04 6.34
C ILE A 3 -1.88 -2.17 7.37
N ALA A 4 -1.53 -2.70 8.54
CA ALA A 4 -0.79 -1.92 9.52
C ALA A 4 0.61 -1.59 8.98
N VAL A 5 1.16 -0.41 9.33
CA VAL A 5 2.53 -0.05 8.93
C VAL A 5 3.52 -1.08 9.49
N ASP A 6 3.31 -1.53 10.72
CA ASP A 6 4.17 -2.51 11.38
C ASP A 6 4.12 -3.87 10.65
N GLU A 7 2.93 -4.30 10.21
CA GLU A 7 2.74 -5.51 9.41
C GLU A 7 3.41 -5.38 8.03
N LEU A 8 3.34 -4.21 7.40
CA LEU A 8 4.10 -3.92 6.17
C LEU A 8 5.61 -4.00 6.38
N CYS A 9 6.10 -3.45 7.49
CA CYS A 9 7.52 -3.46 7.82
C CYS A 9 8.02 -4.89 8.10
N GLU A 10 7.22 -5.72 8.77
CA GLU A 10 7.48 -7.14 8.95
C GLU A 10 7.51 -7.90 7.63
N LEU A 11 6.49 -7.71 6.78
CA LEU A 11 6.41 -8.34 5.45
C LEU A 11 7.56 -7.92 4.52
N ALA A 12 8.04 -6.68 4.67
CA ALA A 12 9.18 -6.17 3.93
C ALA A 12 10.53 -6.51 4.56
N GLU A 13 10.57 -7.28 5.65
CA GLU A 13 11.77 -7.61 6.43
C GLU A 13 12.62 -6.35 6.75
N GLN A 14 11.97 -5.29 7.21
CA GLN A 14 12.67 -4.02 7.49
C GLN A 14 13.75 -4.23 8.56
N LYS A 15 14.97 -3.76 8.27
CA LYS A 15 16.12 -3.82 9.19
C LYS A 15 16.37 -2.47 9.88
N ALA A 16 17.19 -2.50 10.93
CA ALA A 16 17.50 -1.33 11.77
C ALA A 16 18.26 -0.17 11.07
N GLY A 17 18.51 -0.23 9.77
CA GLY A 17 19.05 0.88 8.96
C GLY A 17 18.17 1.26 7.77
N ASP A 18 17.03 0.58 7.60
CA ASP A 18 16.13 0.81 6.48
C ASP A 18 15.19 1.98 6.78
N THR A 19 14.93 2.80 5.77
CA THR A 19 13.99 3.92 5.85
C THR A 19 12.73 3.61 5.07
N LEU A 20 11.58 3.62 5.75
CA LEU A 20 10.27 3.62 5.11
C LEU A 20 9.97 5.01 4.55
N LEU A 21 9.59 5.06 3.28
CA LEU A 21 9.14 6.25 2.56
C LEU A 21 7.75 5.99 2.00
N PHE A 22 6.87 6.99 2.13
CA PHE A 22 5.57 6.97 1.46
C PHE A 22 5.75 7.45 0.03
N GLY A 23 5.58 6.54 -0.93
CA GLY A 23 5.83 6.81 -2.35
C GLY A 23 4.69 7.60 -2.98
N GLY A 24 3.54 6.95 -3.14
CA GLY A 24 2.37 7.55 -3.78
C GLY A 24 1.08 6.94 -3.27
N VAL A 25 0.02 7.75 -3.31
CA VAL A 25 -1.34 7.31 -3.03
C VAL A 25 -2.20 7.72 -4.21
N SER A 26 -2.96 6.77 -4.73
CA SER A 26 -3.97 6.98 -5.77
C SER A 26 -5.31 6.54 -5.23
N ILE A 27 -6.36 7.32 -5.54
CA ILE A 27 -7.74 7.00 -5.19
C ILE A 27 -8.52 6.92 -6.48
N ALA A 28 -9.21 5.80 -6.68
CA ALA A 28 -10.14 5.61 -7.78
C ALA A 28 -11.54 5.44 -7.19
N GLN A 29 -12.51 6.18 -7.71
CA GLN A 29 -13.91 6.05 -7.32
C GLN A 29 -14.70 5.59 -8.55
N THR A 30 -15.33 4.43 -8.44
CA THR A 30 -16.11 3.80 -9.52
C THR A 30 -17.61 4.06 -9.37
N GLY A 31 -18.06 4.43 -8.18
CA GLY A 31 -19.44 4.84 -7.93
C GLY A 31 -19.55 5.75 -6.71
N ASP A 32 -20.72 6.34 -6.52
CA ASP A 32 -20.97 7.21 -5.37
C ASP A 32 -20.82 6.43 -4.06
N LEU A 33 -20.40 7.15 -3.02
CA LEU A 33 -20.32 6.68 -1.64
C LEU A 33 -21.38 7.40 -0.80
N PRO A 34 -22.67 6.97 -0.83
CA PRO A 34 -23.71 7.55 0.02
C PRO A 34 -23.33 7.56 1.50
N VAL A 35 -23.75 8.63 2.18
CA VAL A 35 -23.70 8.71 3.65
C VAL A 35 -24.61 7.65 4.27
N ASP A 36 -24.37 7.34 5.54
CA ASP A 36 -25.12 6.34 6.32
C ASP A 36 -25.17 4.93 5.68
N THR A 37 -24.17 4.62 4.85
CA THR A 37 -24.01 3.31 4.24
C THR A 37 -22.80 2.59 4.83
N ASP A 38 -22.98 1.32 5.17
CA ASP A 38 -21.88 0.46 5.61
C ASP A 38 -21.10 -0.05 4.39
N TYR A 39 -19.78 0.04 4.48
CA TYR A 39 -18.86 -0.44 3.45
C TYR A 39 -17.94 -1.51 4.01
N ARG A 40 -17.60 -2.48 3.17
CA ARG A 40 -16.55 -3.46 3.47
C ARG A 40 -15.29 -3.09 2.71
N THR A 41 -14.14 -3.23 3.37
CA THR A 41 -12.84 -3.04 2.72
C THR A 41 -12.06 -4.33 2.71
N THR A 42 -11.38 -4.61 1.59
CA THR A 42 -10.37 -5.68 1.50
C THR A 42 -9.04 -5.06 1.08
N ALA A 43 -7.93 -5.58 1.61
CA ALA A 43 -6.58 -5.13 1.28
C ALA A 43 -5.78 -6.28 0.69
N ALA A 44 -5.00 -6.00 -0.35
CA ALA A 44 -4.11 -6.97 -0.97
C ALA A 44 -2.80 -6.30 -1.39
N ILE A 45 -1.69 -7.01 -1.26
CA ILE A 45 -0.44 -6.64 -1.92
C ILE A 45 -0.58 -7.06 -3.38
N THR A 46 -0.57 -6.08 -4.29
CA THR A 46 -0.75 -6.32 -5.73
C THR A 46 0.56 -6.35 -6.49
N ASP A 47 1.61 -5.71 -5.96
CA ASP A 47 2.92 -5.67 -6.59
C ASP A 47 4.02 -5.51 -5.55
N VAL A 48 5.17 -6.11 -5.83
CA VAL A 48 6.40 -5.96 -5.07
C VAL A 48 7.56 -5.80 -6.03
N GLY A 49 8.50 -4.92 -5.71
CA GLY A 49 9.60 -4.60 -6.60
C GLY A 49 10.87 -4.22 -5.85
N THR A 50 11.99 -4.35 -6.54
CA THR A 50 13.32 -3.95 -6.06
C THR A 50 14.02 -3.19 -7.16
N ARG A 51 14.64 -2.05 -6.83
CA ARG A 51 15.47 -1.28 -7.76
C ARG A 51 16.75 -0.78 -7.10
N THR A 52 17.84 -0.80 -7.83
CA THR A 52 19.09 -0.12 -7.44
C THR A 52 19.01 1.35 -7.86
N MET A 53 19.22 2.25 -6.91
CA MET A 53 19.27 3.69 -7.13
C MET A 53 20.65 4.11 -7.67
N ARG A 54 20.75 5.36 -8.15
CA ARG A 54 21.99 5.90 -8.74
C ARG A 54 23.16 5.97 -7.75
N ASP A 55 22.86 6.12 -6.46
CA ASP A 55 23.85 6.12 -5.37
C ASP A 55 24.29 4.70 -4.96
N GLY A 56 23.83 3.66 -5.68
CA GLY A 56 24.11 2.27 -5.38
C GLY A 56 23.22 1.68 -4.27
N SER A 57 22.35 2.47 -3.64
CA SER A 57 21.43 1.97 -2.61
C SER A 57 20.30 1.14 -3.22
N THR A 58 19.78 0.19 -2.45
CA THR A 58 18.61 -0.61 -2.84
C THR A 58 17.34 0.06 -2.34
N LEU A 59 16.33 0.13 -3.21
CA LEU A 59 14.99 0.58 -2.87
C LEU A 59 14.00 -0.52 -3.22
N ASP A 60 13.34 -1.06 -2.20
CA ASP A 60 12.21 -1.97 -2.40
C ASP A 60 10.90 -1.21 -2.41
N SER A 61 9.90 -1.75 -3.09
CA SER A 61 8.57 -1.18 -3.20
C SER A 61 7.51 -2.24 -2.93
N VAL A 62 6.50 -1.89 -2.16
CA VAL A 62 5.30 -2.70 -1.93
C VAL A 62 4.08 -1.87 -2.31
N VAL A 63 3.26 -2.39 -3.22
CA VAL A 63 2.02 -1.75 -3.65
C VAL A 63 0.85 -2.49 -3.01
N VAL A 64 0.07 -1.74 -2.24
CA VAL A 64 -1.13 -2.23 -1.55
C VAL A 64 -2.36 -1.61 -2.19
N LEU A 65 -3.27 -2.47 -2.64
CA LEU A 65 -4.60 -2.08 -3.11
C LEU A 65 -5.62 -2.34 -2.00
N VAL A 66 -6.38 -1.31 -1.63
CA VAL A 66 -7.54 -1.44 -0.77
C VAL A 66 -8.79 -1.23 -1.61
N SER A 67 -9.61 -2.26 -1.77
CA SER A 67 -10.90 -2.18 -2.46
C SER A 67 -12.01 -1.84 -1.47
N ILE A 68 -12.94 -0.99 -1.89
CA ILE A 68 -14.12 -0.57 -1.13
C ILE A 68 -15.35 -1.18 -1.80
N LEU A 69 -16.06 -2.01 -1.05
CA LEU A 69 -17.25 -2.74 -1.49
C LEU A 69 -18.48 -2.17 -0.79
N GLY A 70 -19.54 -1.92 -1.56
CA GLY A 70 -20.86 -1.53 -1.04
C GLY A 70 -21.62 -2.71 -0.43
N PRO A 71 -22.83 -2.46 0.11
CA PRO A 71 -23.67 -3.50 0.75
C PRO A 71 -24.07 -4.65 -0.18
N ASP A 72 -24.08 -4.40 -1.49
CA ASP A 72 -24.39 -5.34 -2.56
C ASP A 72 -23.14 -6.05 -3.12
N ASP A 73 -22.00 -5.96 -2.41
CA ASP A 73 -20.68 -6.43 -2.84
C ASP A 73 -20.17 -5.76 -4.14
N SER A 74 -20.79 -4.67 -4.59
CA SER A 74 -20.30 -3.91 -5.74
C SER A 74 -19.08 -3.06 -5.37
N GLU A 75 -18.09 -2.98 -6.26
CA GLU A 75 -16.93 -2.11 -6.07
C GLU A 75 -17.33 -0.64 -6.23
N ARG A 76 -17.09 0.14 -5.17
CA ARG A 76 -17.38 1.59 -5.11
C ARG A 76 -16.14 2.44 -5.30
N GLY A 77 -14.97 1.85 -5.09
CA GLY A 77 -13.69 2.48 -5.36
C GLY A 77 -12.55 1.68 -4.78
N SER A 78 -11.36 2.24 -4.91
CA SER A 78 -10.14 1.68 -4.36
C SER A 78 -9.12 2.75 -4.00
N VAL A 79 -8.22 2.39 -3.09
CA VAL A 79 -7.07 3.19 -2.70
C VAL A 79 -5.82 2.36 -2.94
N THR A 80 -4.94 2.83 -3.81
CA THR A 80 -3.65 2.21 -4.09
C THR A 80 -2.55 3.00 -3.40
N SER A 81 -1.83 2.37 -2.49
CA SER A 81 -0.69 2.96 -1.77
C SER A 81 0.59 2.27 -2.15
N THR A 82 1.63 3.03 -2.48
CA THR A 82 2.98 2.52 -2.71
C THR A 82 3.89 2.89 -1.56
N TYR A 83 4.41 1.88 -0.89
CA TYR A 83 5.39 1.99 0.19
C TYR A 83 6.77 1.67 -0.37
N LEU A 84 7.77 2.47 0.01
CA LEU A 84 9.13 2.31 -0.46
C LEU A 84 10.06 2.09 0.72
N PHE A 85 10.90 1.08 0.67
CA PHE A 85 11.89 0.77 1.70
C PHE A 85 13.27 1.04 1.14
N LYS A 86 13.89 2.17 1.54
CA LYS A 86 15.30 2.44 1.22
C LYS A 86 16.15 1.61 2.16
N ARG A 87 16.85 0.63 1.61
CA ARG A 87 17.69 -0.27 2.39
C ARG A 87 18.94 0.45 2.87
N GLY A 88 19.23 0.30 4.15
CA GLY A 88 20.46 0.82 4.75
C GLY A 88 21.67 0.10 4.17
N THR A 89 22.78 0.81 4.02
CA THR A 89 24.08 0.15 3.80
C THR A 89 24.48 -0.54 5.09
N ALA A 90 24.66 -1.86 5.03
CA ALA A 90 25.20 -2.66 6.12
C ALA A 90 26.62 -2.21 6.51
#